data_AF-A0AAV9PJ87-F1
#
_entry.id   AF-A0AAV9PJ87-F1
#
_cell.length_a   1.000
_cell.length_b   1.000
_cell.length_c   1.000
_cell.angle_alpha   90.00
_cell.angle_beta   90.00
_cell.angle_gamma   90.00
#
_symmetry.space_group_name_H-M   'P 1'
#
loop_
_entity.id
_entity.type
_entity.pdbx_description
1 polymer ?
#
loop_
_entity_poly.entity_id
_entity_poly.type
_entity_poly.pdbx_seq_one_letter_code
_entity_poly.pdbx_strand_id
1 'polypeptide(L)'
;MCDSPSAWNWASKAKYAPTPEYPDIPFINKNSSLFWRGGTTEGMSPDTGQWKGHSRQRFVHTLSDINVGSATADIPLPYEYRISPDQKEEQQPVIKTRYEYTPVPISTLTDLVPVDVGFTSFTRCWDMDCPDQIAEFHRREPVDFQAHWQYKYLIDLDGAGFSDRFIPFMHSRSLPFKAALFREWWDDRLIAWKHFVPLDLRGHGVWGTLVYFAGLKGVLGEKEVELEAHEAMGERIAEGGKEWAQKVLKKEDMEVYFFRLLLEWGRVTDDRRGEIGYGSD
;
A
#
# COMPACT_ATOMS: atom_id res chain seq x y z
N MET A 1 21.37 -4.55 11.18
CA MET A 1 20.31 -4.37 12.21
C MET A 1 19.51 -5.66 12.20
N CYS A 2 19.27 -6.28 13.35
CA CYS A 2 18.42 -7.47 13.40
C CYS A 2 16.97 -7.01 13.48
N ASP A 3 16.13 -7.47 12.55
CA ASP A 3 14.73 -7.07 12.46
C ASP A 3 13.93 -7.81 13.52
N SER A 4 13.95 -7.33 14.76
CA SER A 4 13.15 -7.88 15.87
C SER A 4 11.67 -7.67 15.59
N PRO A 5 10.79 -8.66 15.89
CA PRO A 5 9.37 -8.42 15.87
C PRO A 5 8.97 -7.29 16.80
N SER A 6 8.00 -6.50 16.37
CA SER A 6 7.45 -5.42 17.17
C SER A 6 6.68 -5.95 18.38
N ALA A 7 6.88 -5.32 19.54
CA ALA A 7 6.01 -5.51 20.69
C ALA A 7 4.54 -5.22 20.38
N TRP A 8 4.23 -4.32 19.43
CA TRP A 8 2.86 -4.04 19.00
C TRP A 8 2.24 -5.14 18.15
N ASN A 9 3.02 -5.79 17.27
CA ASN A 9 2.51 -6.96 16.56
C ASN A 9 2.30 -8.12 17.55
N TRP A 10 3.22 -8.35 18.49
CA TRP A 10 3.06 -9.40 19.50
C TRP A 10 1.85 -9.15 20.43
N ALA A 11 1.64 -7.90 20.84
CA ALA A 11 0.49 -7.48 21.64
C ALA A 11 -0.83 -7.38 20.84
N SER A 12 -0.82 -7.61 19.53
CA SER A 12 -1.99 -7.59 18.65
C SER A 12 -2.81 -6.28 18.75
N LYS A 13 -2.12 -5.12 18.75
CA LYS A 13 -2.76 -3.80 18.82
C LYS A 13 -3.73 -3.56 17.67
N ALA A 14 -3.38 -4.00 16.47
CA ALA A 14 -4.29 -4.18 15.35
C ALA A 14 -4.52 -5.69 15.17
N LYS A 15 -5.78 -6.10 15.08
CA LYS A 15 -6.17 -7.52 15.00
C LYS A 15 -7.08 -7.75 13.81
N TYR A 16 -6.80 -8.82 13.06
CA TYR A 16 -7.76 -9.40 12.14
C TYR A 16 -8.81 -10.19 12.94
N ALA A 17 -10.00 -9.63 13.08
CA ALA A 17 -11.12 -10.22 13.81
C ALA A 17 -12.47 -9.82 13.17
N PRO A 18 -12.77 -10.32 11.94
CA PRO A 18 -14.03 -10.00 11.26
C PRO A 18 -15.24 -10.26 12.16
N THR A 19 -16.22 -9.36 12.11
CA THR A 19 -17.44 -9.43 12.91
C THR A 19 -18.66 -9.64 12.00
N PRO A 20 -19.86 -9.94 12.54
CA PRO A 20 -21.07 -9.95 11.74
C PRO A 20 -21.36 -8.61 11.03
N GLU A 21 -20.99 -7.49 11.66
CA GLU A 21 -21.14 -6.14 11.09
C GLU A 21 -20.08 -5.86 10.02
N TYR A 22 -18.86 -6.36 10.20
CA TYR A 22 -17.74 -6.19 9.29
C TYR A 22 -17.14 -7.55 8.87
N PRO A 23 -17.86 -8.33 8.05
CA PRO A 23 -17.40 -9.62 7.60
C PRO A 23 -16.31 -9.49 6.54
N ASP A 24 -15.35 -10.42 6.55
CA ASP A 24 -14.35 -10.58 5.48
C ASP A 24 -14.92 -11.43 4.34
N ILE A 25 -15.77 -10.79 3.52
CA ILE A 25 -16.44 -11.40 2.37
C ILE A 25 -15.46 -11.72 1.23
N PRO A 26 -15.81 -12.58 0.26
CA PRO A 26 -14.97 -12.86 -0.91
C PRO A 26 -14.51 -11.60 -1.64
N PHE A 27 -13.26 -11.59 -2.15
CA PHE A 27 -12.63 -10.42 -2.76
C PHE A 27 -13.51 -9.76 -3.83
N ILE A 28 -14.08 -10.56 -4.74
CA ILE A 28 -14.92 -10.07 -5.84
C ILE A 28 -16.15 -9.27 -5.37
N ASN A 29 -16.67 -9.58 -4.18
CA ASN A 29 -17.86 -8.95 -3.59
C ASN A 29 -17.54 -7.72 -2.73
N LYS A 30 -16.26 -7.43 -2.47
CA LYS A 30 -15.85 -6.26 -1.68
C LYS A 30 -16.05 -4.96 -2.47
N ASN A 31 -16.14 -3.86 -1.75
CA ASN A 31 -16.11 -2.52 -2.33
C ASN A 31 -14.79 -2.31 -3.10
N SER A 32 -14.87 -1.90 -4.36
CA SER A 32 -13.69 -1.67 -5.22
C SER A 32 -12.88 -0.41 -4.86
N SER A 33 -13.26 0.34 -3.82
CA SER A 33 -12.46 1.48 -3.37
C SER A 33 -11.10 1.05 -2.79
N LEU A 34 -10.09 1.88 -3.06
CA LEU A 34 -8.85 1.91 -2.30
C LEU A 34 -9.08 2.61 -0.96
N PHE A 35 -8.70 1.96 0.15
CA PHE A 35 -9.03 2.43 1.48
C PHE A 35 -7.81 2.64 2.39
N TRP A 36 -7.78 3.79 3.07
CA TRP A 36 -6.87 4.05 4.19
C TRP A 36 -7.40 5.17 5.10
N ARG A 37 -7.56 4.91 6.40
CA ARG A 37 -7.80 5.99 7.38
C ARG A 37 -6.87 5.86 8.57
N GLY A 38 -6.25 6.97 8.99
CA GLY A 38 -5.25 6.92 10.05
C GLY A 38 -4.92 8.27 10.66
N GLY A 39 -4.13 8.25 11.72
CA GLY A 39 -3.59 9.48 12.33
C GLY A 39 -2.23 9.87 11.74
N THR A 40 -1.84 11.12 11.95
CA THR A 40 -0.47 11.60 11.72
C THR A 40 0.44 11.09 12.84
N THR A 41 0.75 9.79 12.81
CA THR A 41 1.57 9.14 13.85
C THR A 41 3.03 8.96 13.45
N GLU A 42 3.39 9.25 12.20
CA GLU A 42 4.77 9.22 11.71
C GLU A 42 5.48 10.56 11.96
N GLY A 43 6.79 10.51 12.13
CA GLY A 43 7.63 11.69 12.28
C GLY A 43 7.20 12.62 13.42
N MET A 44 7.70 13.84 13.36
CA MET A 44 7.32 14.96 14.22
C MET A 44 7.52 16.23 13.40
N SER A 45 6.53 17.12 13.34
CA SER A 45 6.64 18.40 12.64
C SER A 45 6.58 19.56 13.65
N PRO A 46 7.73 20.09 14.10
CA PRO A 46 7.79 21.15 15.11
C PRO A 46 7.82 22.54 14.45
N ASP A 47 6.67 23.02 13.97
CA ASP A 47 6.48 24.37 13.40
C ASP A 47 7.43 24.73 12.25
N THR A 48 7.78 23.75 11.42
CA THR A 48 8.76 23.92 10.32
C THR A 48 8.23 23.42 8.98
N GLY A 49 6.98 22.95 8.92
CA GLY A 49 6.37 22.42 7.70
C GLY A 49 6.94 21.07 7.25
N GLN A 50 7.68 20.36 8.10
CA GLN A 50 8.28 19.05 7.80
C GLN A 50 7.24 17.98 7.44
N TRP A 51 6.01 18.11 7.95
CA TRP A 51 4.90 17.22 7.63
C TRP A 51 4.64 17.05 6.14
N LYS A 52 4.99 18.04 5.30
CA LYS A 52 4.87 17.97 3.83
C LYS A 52 5.74 16.88 3.21
N GLY A 53 6.82 16.48 3.90
CA GLY A 53 7.71 15.40 3.51
C GLY A 53 7.33 14.03 4.06
N HIS A 54 6.40 13.94 5.00
CA HIS A 54 6.00 12.69 5.64
C HIS A 54 5.26 11.78 4.65
N SER A 55 5.41 10.46 4.81
CA SER A 55 4.95 9.50 3.80
C SER A 55 3.43 9.47 3.70
N ARG A 56 2.70 9.35 4.82
CA ARG A 56 1.23 9.34 4.81
C ARG A 56 0.66 10.65 4.30
N GLN A 57 1.24 11.79 4.67
CA GLN A 57 0.81 13.09 4.17
C GLN A 57 0.93 13.13 2.65
N ARG A 58 2.07 12.68 2.09
CA ARG A 58 2.28 12.62 0.64
C ARG A 58 1.35 11.63 -0.06
N PHE A 59 1.11 10.46 0.52
CA PHE A 59 0.17 9.47 -0.03
C PHE A 59 -1.27 9.99 -0.02
N VAL A 60 -1.75 10.52 1.12
CA VAL A 60 -3.09 11.11 1.22
C VAL A 60 -3.22 12.30 0.27
N HIS A 61 -2.19 13.14 0.16
CA HIS A 61 -2.17 14.26 -0.78
C HIS A 61 -2.26 13.80 -2.24
N THR A 62 -1.53 12.74 -2.60
CA THR A 62 -1.53 12.18 -3.97
C THR A 62 -2.85 11.49 -4.30
N LEU A 63 -3.51 10.88 -3.32
CA LEU A 63 -4.71 10.05 -3.49
C LEU A 63 -6.02 10.79 -3.25
N SER A 64 -5.96 12.05 -2.77
CA SER A 64 -7.10 12.91 -2.55
C SER A 64 -7.04 14.12 -3.47
N ASP A 65 -8.20 14.58 -3.94
CA ASP A 65 -8.33 15.85 -4.67
C ASP A 65 -8.30 17.06 -3.72
N ILE A 66 -7.21 17.21 -2.96
CA ILE A 66 -7.06 18.29 -1.95
C ILE A 66 -6.67 19.61 -2.61
N ASN A 67 -5.89 19.55 -3.70
CA ASN A 67 -5.51 20.72 -4.46
C ASN A 67 -6.34 20.80 -5.74
N VAL A 68 -7.27 21.76 -5.78
CA VAL A 68 -8.15 22.11 -6.92
C VAL A 68 -7.35 22.70 -8.12
N GLY A 69 -6.11 22.26 -8.34
CA GLY A 69 -5.20 22.85 -9.32
C GLY A 69 -4.14 21.89 -9.84
N SER A 70 -4.28 21.50 -11.11
CA SER A 70 -3.23 20.99 -12.02
C SER A 70 -2.40 19.77 -11.61
N ALA A 71 -2.59 19.19 -10.43
CA ALA A 71 -1.88 17.99 -10.03
C ALA A 71 -2.29 16.83 -10.94
N THR A 72 -1.30 16.16 -11.51
CA THR A 72 -1.50 15.04 -12.45
C THR A 72 -0.75 13.81 -11.95
N ALA A 73 -1.26 12.64 -12.30
CA ALA A 73 -0.55 11.39 -12.17
C ALA A 73 -0.31 10.79 -13.55
N ASP A 74 0.88 10.22 -13.75
CA ASP A 74 1.23 9.57 -15.00
C ASP A 74 0.59 8.19 -15.08
N ILE A 75 -0.37 8.03 -16.00
CA ILE A 75 -1.08 6.77 -16.22
C ILE A 75 -0.61 6.14 -17.54
N PRO A 76 -0.21 4.86 -17.54
CA PRO A 76 0.10 4.15 -18.77
C PRO A 76 -1.20 3.86 -19.54
N LEU A 77 -1.46 4.63 -20.59
CA LEU A 77 -2.65 4.50 -21.44
C LEU A 77 -2.29 3.95 -22.83
N PRO A 78 -3.19 3.19 -23.48
CA PRO A 78 -3.00 2.74 -24.84
C PRO A 78 -3.06 3.92 -25.81
N TYR A 79 -2.02 4.04 -26.63
CA TYR A 79 -1.91 4.98 -27.74
C TYR A 79 -1.88 4.20 -29.05
N GLU A 80 -2.89 4.44 -29.87
CA GLU A 80 -2.98 3.89 -31.23
C GLU A 80 -2.24 4.79 -32.22
N TYR A 81 -1.36 4.20 -33.01
CA TYR A 81 -0.65 4.88 -34.08
C TYR A 81 -0.76 4.11 -35.40
N ARG A 82 -0.75 4.86 -36.50
CA ARG A 82 -0.84 4.31 -37.86
C ARG A 82 0.55 4.16 -38.44
N ILE A 83 0.89 2.97 -38.91
CA ILE A 83 2.07 2.75 -39.73
C ILE A 83 1.63 2.78 -41.19
N SER A 84 2.17 3.73 -41.96
CA SER A 84 2.02 3.71 -43.41
C SER A 84 2.88 2.56 -43.96
N PRO A 85 2.32 1.67 -44.80
CA PRO A 85 3.13 0.65 -45.44
C PRO A 85 4.25 1.29 -46.25
N ASP A 86 5.40 0.62 -46.29
CA ASP A 86 6.51 0.99 -47.16
C ASP A 86 6.00 1.08 -48.61
N GLN A 87 6.55 1.98 -49.43
CA GLN A 87 5.94 2.51 -50.68
C GLN A 87 5.68 1.49 -51.82
N LYS A 88 5.56 0.19 -51.54
CA LYS A 88 5.44 -0.87 -52.54
C LYS A 88 4.15 -1.68 -52.53
N GLU A 89 3.24 -1.53 -51.57
CA GLU A 89 1.94 -2.22 -51.64
C GLU A 89 0.78 -1.34 -51.15
N GLU A 90 -0.30 -1.28 -51.94
CA GLU A 90 -1.62 -0.71 -51.58
C GLU A 90 -2.26 -1.54 -50.46
N GLN A 91 -1.72 -1.42 -49.24
CA GLN A 91 -2.30 -2.03 -48.05
C GLN A 91 -2.91 -0.97 -47.15
N GLN A 92 -4.05 -1.31 -46.54
CA GLN A 92 -4.66 -0.45 -45.53
C GLN A 92 -3.65 -0.16 -44.41
N PRO A 93 -3.67 1.06 -43.83
CA PRO A 93 -2.76 1.40 -42.74
C PRO A 93 -2.93 0.44 -41.58
N VAL A 94 -1.82 -0.14 -41.11
CA VAL A 94 -1.83 -1.03 -39.94
C VAL A 94 -1.89 -0.16 -38.68
N ILE A 95 -2.93 -0.37 -37.87
CA ILE A 95 -3.06 0.25 -36.54
C ILE A 95 -2.28 -0.60 -35.56
N LYS A 96 -1.36 0.02 -34.81
CA LYS A 96 -0.66 -0.61 -33.69
C LYS A 96 -0.92 0.16 -32.40
N THR A 97 -0.92 -0.56 -31.29
CA THR A 97 -1.10 0.01 -29.96
C THR A 97 0.20 -0.10 -29.17
N ARG A 98 0.57 0.97 -28.47
CA ARG A 98 1.62 0.95 -27.44
C ARG A 98 1.13 1.68 -26.19
N TYR A 99 1.75 1.44 -25.04
CA TYR A 99 1.44 2.19 -23.83
C TYR A 99 2.33 3.43 -23.72
N GLU A 100 1.73 4.56 -23.37
CA GLU A 100 2.42 5.82 -23.10
C GLU A 100 1.96 6.38 -21.76
N TYR A 101 2.91 6.92 -20.98
CA TYR A 101 2.59 7.65 -19.76
C TYR A 101 1.91 8.96 -20.13
N THR A 102 0.64 9.07 -19.76
CA THR A 102 -0.18 10.25 -20.00
C THR A 102 -0.48 10.92 -18.66
N PRO A 103 -0.18 12.22 -18.49
CA PRO A 103 -0.53 12.93 -17.28
C PRO A 103 -2.05 13.11 -17.21
N VAL A 104 -2.68 12.55 -16.19
CA VAL A 104 -4.13 12.65 -15.95
C VAL A 104 -4.38 13.45 -14.68
N PRO A 105 -5.27 14.45 -14.69
CA PRO A 105 -5.61 15.21 -13.48
C PRO A 105 -6.08 14.29 -12.36
N ILE A 106 -5.61 14.53 -11.14
CA ILE A 106 -5.99 13.73 -9.96
C ILE A 106 -7.50 13.80 -9.72
N SER A 107 -8.12 14.97 -9.91
CA SER A 107 -9.57 15.15 -9.82
C SER A 107 -10.35 14.19 -10.74
N THR A 108 -9.91 14.07 -11.99
CA THR A 108 -10.48 13.11 -12.96
C THR A 108 -10.28 11.67 -12.50
N LEU A 109 -9.12 11.33 -11.92
CA LEU A 109 -8.87 9.99 -11.40
C LEU A 109 -9.75 9.66 -10.20
N THR A 110 -9.93 10.61 -9.26
CA THR A 110 -10.80 10.43 -8.09
C THR A 110 -12.28 10.33 -8.45
N ASP A 111 -12.70 10.92 -9.57
CA ASP A 111 -14.07 10.79 -10.10
C ASP A 111 -14.31 9.42 -10.74
N LEU A 112 -13.31 8.85 -11.40
CA LEU A 112 -13.43 7.60 -12.17
C LEU A 112 -13.05 6.35 -11.37
N VAL A 113 -12.16 6.47 -10.40
CA VAL A 113 -11.63 5.36 -9.60
C VAL A 113 -11.85 5.67 -8.12
N PRO A 114 -12.73 4.92 -7.43
CA PRO A 114 -13.09 5.21 -6.05
C PRO A 114 -11.89 5.09 -5.08
N VAL A 115 -11.66 6.14 -4.29
CA VAL A 115 -10.66 6.18 -3.23
C VAL A 115 -11.28 6.78 -1.98
N ASP A 116 -11.07 6.15 -0.83
CA ASP A 116 -11.39 6.72 0.49
C ASP A 116 -10.15 6.70 1.36
N VAL A 117 -9.38 7.79 1.28
CA VAL A 117 -8.21 8.02 2.10
C VAL A 117 -8.38 9.28 2.97
N GLY A 118 -7.79 9.29 4.16
CA GLY A 118 -7.65 10.54 4.90
C GLY A 118 -7.30 10.41 6.38
N PHE A 119 -7.05 11.57 6.99
CA PHE A 119 -6.60 11.65 8.37
C PHE A 119 -7.75 11.76 9.36
N THR A 120 -7.71 10.95 10.41
CA THR A 120 -8.70 10.96 11.51
C THR A 120 -8.22 11.73 12.74
N SER A 121 -6.90 11.90 12.88
CA SER A 121 -6.28 12.62 13.98
C SER A 121 -4.95 13.24 13.58
N PHE A 122 -4.63 14.38 14.21
CA PHE A 122 -3.39 15.13 13.99
C PHE A 122 -2.65 15.22 15.32
N THR A 123 -1.60 14.41 15.51
CA THR A 123 -0.97 14.21 16.84
C THR A 123 0.53 14.46 16.88
N ARG A 124 1.22 14.40 15.74
CA ARG A 124 2.67 14.60 15.63
C ARG A 124 3.03 15.93 14.96
N CYS A 125 2.43 17.01 15.45
CA CYS A 125 2.70 18.39 15.05
C CYS A 125 2.71 19.31 16.27
N TRP A 126 3.38 20.46 16.16
CA TRP A 126 3.33 21.56 17.13
C TRP A 126 2.91 22.86 16.45
N ASP A 127 2.43 23.80 17.26
CA ASP A 127 2.09 25.17 16.87
C ASP A 127 1.29 25.26 15.56
N MET A 128 1.81 25.92 14.52
CA MET A 128 1.08 26.16 13.27
C MET A 128 1.00 24.93 12.37
N ASP A 129 1.90 23.95 12.52
CA ASP A 129 1.88 22.74 11.70
C ASP A 129 0.63 21.88 11.94
N CYS A 130 -0.01 21.96 13.11
CA CYS A 130 -1.27 21.27 13.38
C CYS A 130 -2.48 21.87 12.67
N PRO A 131 -2.81 23.17 12.85
CA PRO A 131 -3.90 23.80 12.12
C PRO A 131 -3.67 23.78 10.60
N ASP A 132 -2.43 23.93 10.13
CA ASP A 132 -2.11 23.85 8.69
C ASP A 132 -2.44 22.47 8.11
N GLN A 133 -2.08 21.39 8.78
CA GLN A 133 -2.44 20.04 8.35
C GLN A 133 -3.95 19.79 8.40
N ILE A 134 -4.66 20.35 9.39
CA ILE A 134 -6.12 20.22 9.48
C ILE A 134 -6.79 20.96 8.32
N ALA A 135 -6.30 22.17 8.00
CA ALA A 135 -6.81 22.98 6.90
C ALA A 135 -6.55 22.34 5.53
N GLU A 136 -5.38 21.73 5.33
CA GLU A 136 -5.03 21.01 4.10
C GLU A 136 -5.87 19.74 3.95
N PHE A 137 -5.74 18.81 4.91
CA PHE A 137 -6.24 17.45 4.72
C PHE A 137 -7.71 17.25 5.07
N HIS A 138 -8.28 18.15 5.88
CA HIS A 138 -9.58 18.00 6.50
C HIS A 138 -9.70 16.74 7.38
N ARG A 139 -10.26 16.87 8.58
CA ARG A 139 -10.45 15.71 9.46
C ARG A 139 -11.56 14.81 8.91
N ARG A 140 -11.27 13.51 8.81
CA ARG A 140 -12.24 12.45 8.50
C ARG A 140 -12.66 11.73 9.78
N GLU A 141 -13.85 11.13 9.75
CA GLU A 141 -14.33 10.35 10.89
C GLU A 141 -13.48 9.08 11.09
N PRO A 142 -13.12 8.75 12.35
CA PRO A 142 -12.56 7.46 12.69
C PRO A 142 -13.47 6.32 12.23
N VAL A 143 -12.87 5.20 11.85
CA VAL A 143 -13.58 3.98 11.51
C VAL A 143 -13.15 2.85 12.43
N ASP A 144 -14.02 1.88 12.64
CA ASP A 144 -13.63 0.62 13.27
C ASP A 144 -12.55 -0.06 12.40
N PHE A 145 -11.53 -0.63 13.04
CA PHE A 145 -10.47 -1.32 12.30
C PHE A 145 -11.02 -2.51 11.50
N GLN A 146 -12.06 -3.20 11.98
CA GLN A 146 -12.67 -4.32 11.26
C GLN A 146 -13.38 -3.87 9.97
N ALA A 147 -13.77 -2.60 9.84
CA ALA A 147 -14.39 -2.09 8.61
C ALA A 147 -13.46 -2.16 7.39
N HIS A 148 -12.14 -2.28 7.57
CA HIS A 148 -11.18 -2.42 6.47
C HIS A 148 -11.47 -3.67 5.61
N TRP A 149 -12.06 -4.74 6.17
CA TRP A 149 -12.35 -5.97 5.43
C TRP A 149 -13.41 -5.80 4.34
N GLN A 150 -14.09 -4.66 4.28
CA GLN A 150 -15.11 -4.39 3.26
C GLN A 150 -14.51 -3.91 1.92
N TYR A 151 -13.22 -3.57 1.88
CA TYR A 151 -12.57 -2.95 0.73
C TYR A 151 -11.62 -3.90 0.01
N LYS A 152 -11.59 -3.86 -1.33
CA LYS A 152 -10.69 -4.67 -2.15
C LYS A 152 -9.23 -4.31 -1.92
N TYR A 153 -8.92 -3.01 -1.86
CA TYR A 153 -7.54 -2.54 -1.83
C TYR A 153 -7.27 -1.78 -0.52
N LEU A 154 -6.25 -2.22 0.21
CA LEU A 154 -5.85 -1.63 1.49
C LEU A 154 -4.44 -1.10 1.41
N ILE A 155 -4.23 0.20 1.68
CA ILE A 155 -2.87 0.73 1.74
C ILE A 155 -2.28 0.49 3.13
N ASP A 156 -1.06 -0.03 3.17
CA ASP A 156 -0.23 -0.10 4.36
C ASP A 156 0.89 0.94 4.29
N LEU A 157 0.94 1.82 5.29
CA LEU A 157 1.92 2.90 5.42
C LEU A 157 2.51 2.92 6.83
N ASP A 158 3.82 3.04 6.89
CA ASP A 158 4.57 3.15 8.15
C ASP A 158 4.09 4.31 9.04
N GLY A 159 4.23 4.14 10.34
CA GLY A 159 3.89 5.13 11.37
C GLY A 159 5.16 5.75 11.96
N ALA A 160 5.23 5.84 13.29
CA ALA A 160 6.48 6.23 13.97
C ALA A 160 7.62 5.22 13.73
N GLY A 161 7.26 3.99 13.35
CA GLY A 161 8.14 2.93 12.88
C GLY A 161 7.37 2.15 11.81
N PHE A 162 7.39 0.82 11.87
CA PHE A 162 6.57 -0.05 11.04
C PHE A 162 5.05 0.16 11.25
N SER A 163 4.25 -0.33 10.29
CA SER A 163 2.80 -0.43 10.41
C SER A 163 2.38 -1.67 11.21
N ASP A 164 1.50 -1.48 12.20
CA ASP A 164 0.87 -2.61 12.92
C ASP A 164 -0.25 -3.29 12.12
N ARG A 165 -0.69 -2.68 11.01
CA ARG A 165 -1.85 -3.09 10.23
C ARG A 165 -1.53 -4.14 9.16
N PHE A 166 -0.28 -4.22 8.74
CA PHE A 166 0.11 -5.04 7.61
C PHE A 166 -0.20 -6.53 7.81
N ILE A 167 0.20 -7.12 8.94
CA ILE A 167 -0.08 -8.52 9.24
C ILE A 167 -1.59 -8.81 9.26
N PRO A 168 -2.44 -8.01 9.95
CA PRO A 168 -3.89 -8.13 9.83
C PRO A 168 -4.42 -8.06 8.39
N PHE A 169 -3.89 -7.13 7.57
CA PHE A 169 -4.30 -7.02 6.16
C PHE A 169 -3.94 -8.28 5.38
N MET A 170 -2.75 -8.82 5.61
CA MET A 170 -2.30 -10.09 5.03
C MET A 170 -3.18 -11.27 5.42
N HIS A 171 -3.91 -11.23 6.54
CA HIS A 171 -4.84 -12.29 6.94
C HIS A 171 -6.27 -12.12 6.37
N SER A 172 -6.58 -10.95 5.83
CA SER A 172 -7.88 -10.66 5.20
C SER A 172 -7.92 -11.13 3.75
N ARG A 173 -9.11 -11.14 3.14
CA ARG A 173 -9.27 -11.36 1.70
C ARG A 173 -9.06 -10.10 0.87
N SER A 174 -8.56 -9.01 1.46
CA SER A 174 -8.27 -7.77 0.73
C SER A 174 -6.84 -7.81 0.17
N LEU A 175 -6.56 -7.04 -0.87
CA LEU A 175 -5.25 -6.91 -1.48
C LEU A 175 -4.46 -5.77 -0.81
N PRO A 176 -3.37 -6.07 -0.08
CA PRO A 176 -2.56 -5.04 0.54
C PRO A 176 -1.61 -4.38 -0.47
N PHE A 177 -1.57 -3.05 -0.43
CA PHE A 177 -0.66 -2.19 -1.16
C PHE A 177 0.32 -1.59 -0.14
N LYS A 178 1.57 -2.04 -0.11
CA LYS A 178 2.52 -1.66 0.95
C LYS A 178 3.53 -0.63 0.44
N ALA A 179 3.61 0.52 1.11
CA ALA A 179 4.72 1.46 0.98
C ALA A 179 5.36 1.65 2.36
N ALA A 180 6.54 1.07 2.56
CA ALA A 180 7.23 1.07 3.84
C ALA A 180 8.74 1.26 3.66
N LEU A 181 9.35 1.90 4.66
CA LEU A 181 10.78 2.15 4.79
C LEU A 181 11.44 1.13 5.73
N PHE A 182 10.71 0.72 6.78
CA PHE A 182 11.27 -0.17 7.79
C PHE A 182 11.24 -1.63 7.34
N ARG A 183 12.34 -2.34 7.62
CA ARG A 183 12.36 -3.80 7.51
C ARG A 183 11.69 -4.43 8.71
N GLU A 184 11.00 -5.53 8.48
CA GLU A 184 10.26 -6.24 9.50
C GLU A 184 10.63 -7.73 9.49
N TRP A 185 10.41 -8.42 10.61
CA TRP A 185 10.76 -9.84 10.81
C TRP A 185 10.15 -10.82 9.80
N TRP A 186 9.14 -10.37 9.06
CA TRP A 186 8.44 -11.16 8.05
C TRP A 186 8.92 -10.90 6.62
N ASP A 187 9.83 -9.93 6.39
CA ASP A 187 10.25 -9.53 5.04
C ASP A 187 10.76 -10.70 4.20
N ASP A 188 11.57 -11.60 4.79
CA ASP A 188 12.09 -12.79 4.11
C ASP A 188 11.04 -13.89 3.89
N ARG A 189 9.83 -13.71 4.42
CA ARG A 189 8.73 -14.68 4.34
C ARG A 189 7.72 -14.28 3.28
N LEU A 190 7.59 -12.98 2.97
CA LEU A 190 6.63 -12.49 1.99
C LEU A 190 7.31 -12.02 0.71
N ILE A 191 6.65 -12.26 -0.43
CA ILE A 191 7.21 -11.94 -1.74
C ILE A 191 6.28 -10.93 -2.41
N ALA A 192 6.83 -9.78 -2.77
CA ALA A 192 6.14 -8.74 -3.53
C ALA A 192 5.60 -9.29 -4.86
N TRP A 193 4.43 -8.80 -5.29
CA TRP A 193 3.66 -9.26 -6.46
C TRP A 193 3.12 -10.70 -6.37
N LYS A 194 3.49 -11.46 -5.34
CA LYS A 194 2.93 -12.79 -5.06
C LYS A 194 1.96 -12.78 -3.90
N HIS A 195 2.29 -12.05 -2.83
CA HIS A 195 1.48 -12.00 -1.60
C HIS A 195 0.88 -10.60 -1.35
N PHE A 196 1.50 -9.55 -1.88
CA PHE A 196 1.04 -8.16 -1.74
C PHE A 196 1.56 -7.31 -2.90
N VAL A 197 1.02 -6.11 -3.08
CA VAL A 197 1.46 -5.15 -4.10
C VAL A 197 2.45 -4.15 -3.47
N PRO A 198 3.72 -4.10 -3.91
CA PRO A 198 4.67 -3.10 -3.43
C PRO A 198 4.36 -1.74 -4.06
N LEU A 199 4.50 -0.68 -3.27
CA LEU A 199 4.43 0.70 -3.72
C LEU A 199 5.75 1.42 -3.44
N ASP A 200 6.13 2.31 -4.35
CA ASP A 200 7.25 3.21 -4.13
C ASP A 200 6.91 4.26 -3.05
N LEU A 201 7.86 4.55 -2.17
CA LEU A 201 7.68 5.52 -1.07
C LEU A 201 7.44 6.95 -1.56
N ARG A 202 7.81 7.28 -2.80
CA ARG A 202 7.49 8.59 -3.38
C ARG A 202 6.03 8.66 -3.83
N GLY A 203 5.31 7.54 -3.92
CA GLY A 203 3.90 7.50 -4.30
C GLY A 203 3.65 7.74 -5.80
N HIS A 204 4.67 7.94 -6.62
CA HIS A 204 4.50 8.29 -8.04
C HIS A 204 3.74 7.21 -8.83
N GLY A 205 3.92 5.93 -8.48
CA GLY A 205 3.27 4.82 -9.15
C GLY A 205 1.91 4.41 -8.58
N VAL A 206 1.41 5.10 -7.54
CA VAL A 206 0.22 4.62 -6.81
C VAL A 206 -1.02 4.58 -7.68
N TRP A 207 -1.26 5.64 -8.47
CA TRP A 207 -2.41 5.73 -9.35
C TRP A 207 -2.33 4.75 -10.52
N GLY A 208 -1.17 4.64 -11.19
CA GLY A 208 -0.99 3.68 -12.26
C GLY A 208 -1.18 2.24 -11.79
N THR A 209 -0.72 1.92 -10.58
CA THR A 209 -0.92 0.59 -9.97
C THR A 209 -2.37 0.35 -9.59
N LEU A 210 -3.06 1.34 -9.00
CA LEU A 210 -4.47 1.24 -8.68
C LEU A 210 -5.31 1.05 -9.95
N VAL A 211 -5.10 1.87 -10.98
CA VAL A 211 -5.78 1.79 -12.28
C VAL A 211 -5.56 0.43 -12.94
N TYR A 212 -4.37 -0.18 -12.81
CA TYR A 212 -4.13 -1.53 -13.31
C TYR A 212 -5.11 -2.55 -12.69
N PHE A 213 -5.31 -2.52 -11.36
CA PHE A 213 -6.20 -3.47 -10.69
C PHE A 213 -7.68 -3.08 -10.77
N ALA A 214 -8.01 -1.80 -10.60
CA ALA A 214 -9.38 -1.29 -10.55
C ALA A 214 -9.99 -0.98 -11.93
N GLY A 215 -9.15 -0.90 -12.96
CA GLY A 215 -9.56 -0.41 -14.28
C GLY A 215 -9.71 1.11 -14.32
N LEU A 216 -10.03 1.63 -15.50
CA LEU A 216 -10.33 3.03 -15.73
C LEU A 216 -11.30 3.14 -16.90
N LYS A 217 -12.50 3.68 -16.68
CA LYS A 217 -13.48 3.88 -17.75
C LYS A 217 -14.05 5.27 -17.66
N GLY A 218 -13.85 6.08 -18.71
CA GLY A 218 -14.36 7.44 -18.76
C GLY A 218 -13.81 8.25 -19.92
N VAL A 219 -13.94 9.56 -19.83
CA VAL A 219 -13.46 10.50 -20.84
C VAL A 219 -12.27 11.28 -20.27
N LEU A 220 -11.13 11.22 -20.95
CA LEU A 220 -9.93 12.00 -20.63
C LEU A 220 -9.72 13.04 -21.73
N GLY A 221 -10.12 14.29 -21.45
CA GLY A 221 -10.14 15.36 -22.46
C GLY A 221 -11.17 15.07 -23.55
N GLU A 222 -10.70 14.80 -24.78
CA GLU A 222 -11.55 14.47 -25.94
C GLU A 222 -11.57 12.97 -26.28
N LYS A 223 -10.91 12.13 -25.47
CA LYS A 223 -10.76 10.69 -25.75
C LYS A 223 -11.53 9.86 -24.74
N GLU A 224 -12.33 8.92 -25.23
CA GLU A 224 -12.83 7.81 -24.41
C GLU A 224 -11.68 6.86 -24.09
N VAL A 225 -11.57 6.47 -22.83
CA VAL A 225 -10.57 5.55 -22.33
C VAL A 225 -11.27 4.44 -21.58
N GLU A 226 -10.97 3.21 -21.95
CA GLU A 226 -11.42 2.01 -21.25
C GLU A 226 -10.22 1.08 -21.03
N LEU A 227 -9.85 0.93 -19.76
CA LEU A 227 -8.89 -0.03 -19.26
C LEU A 227 -9.64 -1.06 -18.42
N GLU A 228 -9.58 -2.31 -18.85
CA GLU A 228 -10.15 -3.41 -18.07
C GLU A 228 -9.43 -3.57 -16.73
N ALA A 229 -10.21 -3.84 -15.70
CA ALA A 229 -9.72 -4.11 -14.36
C ALA A 229 -9.07 -5.51 -14.29
N HIS A 230 -7.88 -5.60 -13.69
CA HIS A 230 -7.20 -6.89 -13.48
C HIS A 230 -7.66 -7.57 -12.17
N GLU A 231 -8.97 -7.65 -11.95
CA GLU A 231 -9.54 -8.14 -10.68
C GLU A 231 -9.14 -9.58 -10.36
N ALA A 232 -9.14 -10.47 -11.35
CA ALA A 232 -8.76 -11.87 -11.17
C ALA A 232 -7.29 -12.01 -10.74
N MET A 233 -6.41 -11.09 -11.16
CA MET A 233 -5.03 -11.05 -10.70
C MET A 233 -4.96 -10.49 -9.28
N GLY A 234 -5.73 -9.45 -8.98
CA GLY A 234 -5.84 -8.89 -7.63
C GLY A 234 -6.32 -9.91 -6.60
N GLU A 235 -7.39 -10.66 -6.92
CA GLU A 235 -7.93 -11.74 -6.09
C GLU A 235 -6.90 -12.84 -5.85
N ARG A 236 -6.17 -13.24 -6.90
CA ARG A 236 -5.13 -14.27 -6.78
C ARG A 236 -4.02 -13.86 -5.82
N ILE A 237 -3.58 -12.61 -5.86
CA ILE A 237 -2.55 -12.10 -4.94
C ILE A 237 -3.12 -12.00 -3.51
N ALA A 238 -4.35 -11.49 -3.36
CA ALA A 238 -5.00 -11.36 -2.05
C ALA A 238 -5.20 -12.70 -1.35
N GLU A 239 -5.86 -13.66 -2.01
CA GLU A 239 -6.13 -14.99 -1.44
C GLU A 239 -4.83 -15.79 -1.29
N GLY A 240 -3.89 -15.71 -2.25
CA GLY A 240 -2.58 -16.35 -2.14
C GLY A 240 -1.73 -15.78 -0.99
N GLY A 241 -1.78 -14.47 -0.80
CA GLY A 241 -1.16 -13.78 0.33
C GLY A 241 -1.76 -14.23 1.67
N LYS A 242 -3.08 -14.34 1.75
CA LYS A 242 -3.81 -14.84 2.92
C LYS A 242 -3.46 -16.27 3.28
N GLU A 243 -3.54 -17.18 2.32
CA GLU A 243 -3.20 -18.59 2.51
C GLU A 243 -1.75 -18.76 2.99
N TRP A 244 -0.84 -17.94 2.48
CA TRP A 244 0.55 -17.96 2.87
C TRP A 244 0.77 -17.35 4.26
N ALA A 245 0.14 -16.21 4.56
CA ALA A 245 0.18 -15.56 5.85
C ALA A 245 -0.29 -16.49 6.99
N GLN A 246 -1.34 -17.28 6.74
CA GLN A 246 -1.81 -18.31 7.66
C GLN A 246 -0.78 -19.39 7.98
N LYS A 247 0.29 -19.53 7.18
CA LYS A 247 1.34 -20.54 7.37
C LYS A 247 2.59 -19.97 8.02
N VAL A 248 2.91 -18.70 7.77
CA VAL A 248 4.24 -18.13 8.12
C VAL A 248 4.21 -16.88 8.99
N LEU A 249 3.03 -16.29 9.21
CA LEU A 249 2.85 -15.06 10.00
C LEU A 249 2.03 -15.29 11.28
N LYS A 250 1.99 -16.52 11.81
CA LYS A 250 1.28 -16.78 13.06
C LYS A 250 2.01 -16.13 14.23
N LYS A 251 1.31 -16.02 15.36
CA LYS A 251 1.93 -15.52 16.59
C LYS A 251 3.09 -16.42 17.03
N GLU A 252 2.93 -17.73 16.89
CA GLU A 252 3.96 -18.72 17.23
C GLU A 252 5.20 -18.57 16.32
N ASP A 253 5.02 -18.23 15.04
CA ASP A 253 6.13 -18.00 14.11
C ASP A 253 6.97 -16.79 14.54
N MET A 254 6.31 -15.74 15.03
CA MET A 254 6.94 -14.54 15.57
C MET A 254 7.71 -14.84 16.85
N GLU A 255 7.13 -15.62 17.76
CA GLU A 255 7.75 -16.01 19.03
C GLU A 255 8.99 -16.88 18.79
N VAL A 256 8.91 -17.86 17.87
CA VAL A 256 10.05 -18.68 17.47
C VAL A 256 11.15 -17.85 16.81
N TYR A 257 10.78 -16.90 15.94
CA TYR A 257 11.76 -15.98 15.34
C TYR A 257 12.48 -15.16 16.41
N PHE A 258 11.74 -14.55 17.34
CA PHE A 258 12.32 -13.74 18.40
C PHE A 258 13.21 -14.57 19.33
N PHE A 259 12.77 -15.79 19.69
CA PHE A 259 13.57 -16.70 20.49
C PHE A 259 14.90 -17.06 19.81
N ARG A 260 14.86 -17.43 18.52
CA ARG A 260 16.08 -17.73 17.74
C ARG A 260 16.99 -16.51 17.62
N LEU A 261 16.42 -15.33 17.43
CA LEU A 261 17.17 -14.08 17.39
C LEU A 261 17.93 -13.85 18.70
N LEU A 262 17.29 -14.06 19.86
CA LEU A 262 17.95 -13.92 21.16
C LEU A 262 19.05 -14.96 21.37
N LEU A 263 18.87 -16.20 20.91
CA LEU A 263 19.91 -17.23 20.96
C LEU A 263 21.13 -16.86 20.11
N GLU A 264 20.91 -16.42 18.86
CA GLU A 264 22.01 -16.02 17.97
C GLU A 264 22.71 -14.76 18.48
N TRP A 265 21.94 -13.78 18.98
CA TRP A 265 22.50 -12.60 19.61
C TRP A 265 23.38 -13.00 20.80
N GLY A 266 22.86 -13.83 21.70
CA GLY A 266 23.62 -14.36 22.84
C GLY A 266 24.93 -15.02 22.40
N ARG A 267 24.87 -15.91 21.40
CA ARG A 267 26.06 -16.58 20.83
C ARG A 267 27.07 -15.59 20.26
N VAL A 268 26.62 -14.56 19.52
CA VAL A 268 27.51 -13.57 18.89
C VAL A 268 28.14 -12.63 19.91
N THR A 269 27.44 -12.30 20.99
CA THR A 269 27.92 -11.40 22.05
C THR A 269 28.72 -12.07 23.15
N ASP A 270 28.70 -13.41 23.26
CA ASP A 270 29.45 -14.13 24.28
C ASP A 270 30.97 -14.02 24.05
N ASP A 271 31.73 -13.79 25.12
CA ASP A 271 33.19 -13.70 25.05
C ASP A 271 33.82 -14.99 24.51
N ARG A 272 33.19 -16.15 24.75
CA ARG A 272 33.58 -17.48 24.27
C ARG A 272 32.96 -17.84 22.92
N ARG A 273 32.43 -16.88 22.14
CA ARG A 273 31.79 -17.12 20.83
C ARG A 273 32.62 -17.96 19.83
N GLY A 274 33.95 -17.99 19.97
CA GLY A 274 34.84 -18.82 19.15
C GLY A 274 34.81 -20.32 19.48
N GLU A 275 34.29 -20.68 20.65
CA GLU A 275 34.21 -22.05 21.18
C GLU A 275 32.76 -22.56 21.22
N ILE A 276 31.77 -21.67 21.24
CA ILE A 276 30.34 -22.03 21.29
C ILE A 276 29.90 -22.63 19.94
N GLY A 277 29.45 -23.88 19.98
CA GLY A 277 28.91 -24.60 18.81
C GLY A 277 29.89 -25.54 18.12
N TYR A 278 31.17 -25.54 18.51
CA TYR A 278 32.11 -26.60 18.14
C TYR A 278 32.14 -27.64 19.25
N GLY A 279 31.39 -28.73 19.06
CA GLY A 279 31.67 -29.95 19.80
C GLY A 279 33.07 -30.41 19.44
N SER A 280 33.92 -30.64 20.43
CA SER A 280 35.18 -31.36 20.23
C SER A 280 34.83 -32.78 19.79
N ASP A 281 34.95 -33.05 18.49
CA ASP A 281 35.15 -34.40 17.96
C ASP A 281 36.59 -34.86 18.28
#